data_AF-R6DD83-F1
#
_entry.id   AF-R6DD83-F1
#
_cell.length_a   1.000
_cell.length_b   1.000
_cell.length_c   1.000
_cell.angle_alpha   90.00
_cell.angle_beta   90.00
_cell.angle_gamma   90.00
#
_symmetry.space_group_name_H-M   'P 1'
#
loop_
_entity.id
_entity.type
_entity.pdbx_description
1 polymer ?
#
loop_
_entity_poly.entity_id
_entity_poly.type
_entity_poly.pdbx_seq_one_letter_code
_entity_poly.pdbx_strand_id
1 'polypeptide(L)'
;MELFNNVIYNYGSDGAYAGEGGSYNFINNYYKPGPFSTTKGSFKRLFTAYADDGKNNNEAGVHGVFYFNGNYMDPTCPKLTDKQREALYKVNRDNSYGLVIKKDFATDKEVLSGKAFDIAEHTSLQPAKKAYKDVLQFAGASYRRDAVDQRIVEETRKGTYTYEGSHGSTNGMIDQPSDVGGWPEYKSEPALTDSDGDGIPDEWEKKHNLNPNDPSDGAKYTLSPEYTNLEMYMNSLVNHLYPKK
;
A
#
# COMPACT_ATOMS: atom_id res chain seq x y z
N MET A 1 -6.91 -0.91 -14.97
CA MET A 1 -6.38 -0.72 -13.60
C MET A 1 -4.93 -0.27 -13.68
N GLU A 2 -4.54 0.64 -12.80
CA GLU A 2 -3.17 1.10 -12.64
C GLU A 2 -2.71 0.75 -11.22
N LEU A 3 -1.64 -0.05 -11.08
CA LEU A 3 -1.05 -0.42 -9.80
C LEU A 3 0.45 -0.11 -9.84
N PHE A 4 0.86 0.98 -9.20
CA PHE A 4 2.28 1.32 -9.11
C PHE A 4 2.73 1.74 -7.71
N ASN A 5 4.01 1.48 -7.41
CA ASN A 5 4.67 1.86 -6.15
C ASN A 5 4.02 1.37 -4.87
N ASN A 6 3.38 0.20 -4.92
CA ASN A 6 2.82 -0.47 -3.73
C ASN A 6 3.85 -1.37 -3.04
N VAL A 7 3.66 -1.62 -1.75
CA VAL A 7 4.38 -2.66 -0.99
C VAL A 7 3.40 -3.75 -0.58
N ILE A 8 3.67 -4.99 -0.99
CA ILE A 8 2.78 -6.13 -0.76
C ILE A 8 3.55 -7.16 0.06
N TYR A 9 3.15 -7.34 1.31
CA TYR A 9 3.86 -8.18 2.29
C TYR A 9 3.02 -9.37 2.76
N ASN A 10 3.67 -10.52 2.95
CA ASN A 10 3.14 -11.75 3.59
C ASN A 10 1.79 -12.26 3.04
N TYR A 11 1.52 -12.03 1.75
CA TYR A 11 0.30 -12.43 1.04
C TYR A 11 0.17 -13.95 0.85
N GLY A 12 -1.05 -14.43 0.66
CA GLY A 12 -1.36 -15.87 0.73
C GLY A 12 -1.96 -16.52 -0.52
N SER A 13 -3.12 -16.06 -0.99
CA SER A 13 -3.96 -16.79 -1.96
C SER A 13 -3.34 -16.84 -3.36
N ASP A 14 -3.74 -15.93 -4.25
CA ASP A 14 -3.32 -15.90 -5.66
C ASP A 14 -2.42 -14.70 -5.97
N GLY A 15 -1.96 -13.97 -4.94
CA GLY A 15 -1.39 -12.64 -5.11
C GLY A 15 -2.51 -11.64 -5.39
N ALA A 16 -2.37 -10.84 -6.45
CA ALA A 16 -3.51 -10.18 -7.10
C ALA A 16 -4.14 -11.14 -8.12
N TYR A 17 -5.46 -11.11 -8.29
CA TYR A 17 -6.17 -12.05 -9.17
C TYR A 17 -7.38 -11.41 -9.86
N ALA A 18 -8.07 -12.20 -10.69
CA ALA A 18 -9.21 -11.83 -11.54
C ALA A 18 -8.74 -11.24 -12.89
N GLY A 19 -9.27 -10.09 -13.28
CA GLY A 19 -8.82 -9.37 -14.47
C GLY A 19 -9.59 -9.75 -15.73
N GLU A 20 -10.80 -10.28 -15.59
CA GLU A 20 -11.73 -10.57 -16.68
C GLU A 20 -12.11 -9.24 -17.38
N GLY A 21 -11.66 -9.07 -18.62
CA GLY A 21 -11.95 -7.88 -19.43
C GLY A 21 -11.31 -6.61 -18.89
N GLY A 22 -10.16 -6.22 -19.45
CA GLY A 22 -9.55 -4.94 -19.11
C GLY A 22 -8.08 -4.81 -19.49
N SER A 23 -7.52 -3.67 -19.15
CA SER A 23 -6.10 -3.33 -19.33
C SER A 23 -5.49 -2.99 -17.98
N TYR A 24 -4.36 -3.62 -17.65
CA TYR A 24 -3.78 -3.57 -16.31
C TYR A 24 -2.29 -3.25 -16.37
N ASN A 25 -1.88 -2.17 -15.72
CA ASN A 25 -0.49 -1.83 -15.51
C ASN A 25 -0.06 -2.21 -14.08
N PHE A 26 1.04 -2.95 -13.97
CA PHE A 26 1.71 -3.29 -12.72
C PHE A 26 3.14 -2.74 -12.80
N ILE A 27 3.39 -1.60 -12.18
CA ILE A 27 4.63 -0.84 -12.40
C ILE A 27 5.33 -0.55 -11.08
N ASN A 28 6.61 -0.95 -10.95
CA ASN A 28 7.45 -0.58 -9.81
C ASN A 28 6.85 -0.91 -8.42
N ASN A 29 6.11 -2.01 -8.29
CA ASN A 29 5.63 -2.49 -7.00
C ASN A 29 6.68 -3.38 -6.32
N TYR A 30 6.70 -3.38 -5.00
CA TYR A 30 7.60 -4.17 -4.16
C TYR A 30 6.83 -5.29 -3.47
N TYR A 31 7.06 -6.52 -3.90
CA TYR A 31 6.49 -7.72 -3.33
C TYR A 31 7.50 -8.36 -2.37
N LYS A 32 7.08 -8.62 -1.14
CA LYS A 32 7.90 -9.30 -0.13
C LYS A 32 7.15 -10.50 0.42
N PRO A 33 7.43 -11.71 -0.09
CA PRO A 33 6.92 -12.93 0.51
C PRO A 33 7.35 -13.00 1.98
N GLY A 34 6.40 -13.21 2.87
CA GLY A 34 6.65 -13.43 4.29
C GLY A 34 6.48 -14.90 4.67
N PRO A 35 6.57 -15.24 5.97
CA PRO A 35 6.45 -16.61 6.43
C PRO A 35 5.18 -17.34 5.95
N PHE A 36 4.04 -16.67 5.88
CA PHE A 36 2.82 -17.26 5.33
C PHE A 36 2.92 -17.49 3.83
N SER A 37 3.41 -16.48 3.08
CA SER A 37 3.61 -16.60 1.63
C SER A 37 4.46 -17.81 1.25
N THR A 38 5.50 -18.11 2.03
CA THR A 38 6.39 -19.25 1.75
C THR A 38 5.70 -20.61 1.81
N THR A 39 4.54 -20.71 2.46
CA THR A 39 3.71 -21.93 2.51
C THR A 39 2.82 -22.10 1.27
N LYS A 40 2.77 -21.10 0.39
CA LYS A 40 1.82 -21.02 -0.72
C LYS A 40 2.55 -21.06 -2.06
N GLY A 41 1.94 -21.68 -3.07
CA GLY A 41 2.47 -21.68 -4.44
C GLY A 41 2.46 -20.30 -5.11
N SER A 42 1.75 -19.34 -4.52
CA SER A 42 1.62 -17.95 -4.98
C SER A 42 2.77 -17.04 -4.57
N PHE A 43 3.73 -17.51 -3.77
CA PHE A 43 4.86 -16.71 -3.24
C PHE A 43 5.66 -15.92 -4.29
N LYS A 44 5.54 -16.26 -5.58
CA LYS A 44 6.23 -15.61 -6.70
C LYS A 44 5.29 -14.90 -7.69
N ARG A 45 4.00 -14.80 -7.39
CA ARG A 45 3.00 -14.26 -8.32
C ARG A 45 2.85 -12.76 -8.14
N LEU A 46 2.95 -12.03 -9.26
CA LEU A 46 2.54 -10.64 -9.38
C LEU A 46 1.03 -10.57 -9.63
N PHE A 47 0.51 -11.47 -10.47
CA PHE A 47 -0.91 -11.55 -10.81
C PHE A 47 -1.33 -12.97 -11.23
N THR A 48 -2.58 -13.34 -10.97
CA THR A 48 -3.23 -14.57 -11.45
C THR A 48 -4.44 -14.21 -12.30
N ALA A 49 -4.31 -14.35 -13.62
CA ALA A 49 -5.35 -14.01 -14.57
C ALA A 49 -6.41 -15.12 -14.71
N TYR A 50 -7.66 -14.70 -14.84
CA TYR A 50 -8.81 -15.53 -15.16
C TYR A 50 -9.51 -14.98 -16.42
N ALA A 51 -10.19 -15.86 -17.15
CA ALA A 51 -11.15 -15.46 -18.17
C ALA A 51 -12.57 -15.53 -17.58
N ASP A 52 -13.45 -14.70 -18.09
CA ASP A 52 -14.87 -14.70 -17.71
C ASP A 52 -15.50 -16.05 -18.06
N ASP A 53 -16.36 -16.56 -17.18
CA ASP A 53 -17.08 -17.82 -17.37
C ASP A 53 -18.43 -17.64 -18.07
N GLY A 54 -18.76 -16.40 -18.48
CA GLY A 54 -20.00 -16.04 -19.18
C GLY A 54 -21.21 -15.91 -18.26
N LYS A 55 -21.02 -15.99 -16.94
CA LYS A 55 -22.11 -15.78 -15.96
C LYS A 55 -22.20 -14.34 -15.47
N ASN A 56 -21.20 -13.52 -15.78
CA ASN A 56 -21.24 -12.08 -15.56
C ASN A 56 -21.77 -11.36 -16.82
N ASN A 57 -21.62 -10.04 -16.89
CA ASN A 57 -22.03 -9.24 -18.04
C ASN A 57 -21.10 -9.36 -19.26
N ASN A 58 -20.05 -10.19 -19.19
CA ASN A 58 -19.13 -10.43 -20.29
C ASN A 58 -19.41 -11.79 -20.95
N GLU A 59 -19.00 -11.93 -22.20
CA GLU A 59 -18.99 -13.22 -22.88
C GLU A 59 -17.92 -14.16 -22.28
N ALA A 60 -18.19 -15.47 -22.29
CA ALA A 60 -17.23 -16.46 -21.85
C ALA A 60 -15.93 -16.37 -22.66
N GLY A 61 -14.79 -16.39 -21.97
CA GLY A 61 -13.47 -16.27 -22.59
C GLY A 61 -12.93 -14.83 -22.64
N VAL A 62 -13.73 -13.82 -22.30
CA VAL A 62 -13.22 -12.44 -22.14
C VAL A 62 -12.15 -12.41 -21.06
N HIS A 63 -10.99 -11.84 -21.38
CA HIS A 63 -9.84 -11.79 -20.48
C HIS A 63 -9.14 -10.43 -20.52
N GLY A 64 -8.32 -10.18 -19.50
CA GLY A 64 -7.51 -8.97 -19.41
C GLY A 64 -6.21 -9.06 -20.21
N VAL A 65 -5.59 -7.88 -20.39
CA VAL A 65 -4.23 -7.74 -20.90
C VAL A 65 -3.40 -6.95 -19.89
N PHE A 66 -2.20 -7.42 -19.61
CA PHE A 66 -1.37 -7.03 -18.48
C PHE A 66 -0.01 -6.51 -18.96
N TYR A 67 0.41 -5.38 -18.41
CA TYR A 67 1.75 -4.83 -18.57
C TYR A 67 2.47 -4.89 -17.22
N PHE A 68 3.64 -5.53 -17.18
CA PHE A 68 4.48 -5.59 -15.99
C PHE A 68 5.82 -4.92 -16.26
N ASN A 69 6.22 -3.98 -15.41
CA ASN A 69 7.54 -3.37 -15.52
C ASN A 69 8.09 -2.94 -14.16
N GLY A 70 9.37 -3.23 -13.90
CA GLY A 70 10.10 -2.75 -12.73
C GLY A 70 9.59 -3.24 -11.37
N ASN A 71 8.67 -4.21 -11.33
CA ASN A 71 8.26 -4.85 -10.08
C ASN A 71 9.40 -5.67 -9.51
N TYR A 72 9.49 -5.72 -8.19
CA TYR A 72 10.56 -6.39 -7.47
C TYR A 72 10.01 -7.35 -6.42
N MET A 73 10.48 -8.58 -6.47
CA MET A 73 10.26 -9.65 -5.50
C MET A 73 11.46 -9.73 -4.55
N ASP A 74 11.22 -9.49 -3.28
CA ASP A 74 12.23 -9.50 -2.22
C ASP A 74 12.53 -10.95 -1.76
N PRO A 75 13.78 -11.44 -1.91
CA PRO A 75 14.16 -12.80 -1.54
C PRO A 75 14.68 -12.92 -0.10
N THR A 76 14.56 -11.89 0.75
CA THR A 76 15.23 -11.85 2.07
C THR A 76 14.43 -12.50 3.19
N CYS A 77 13.21 -12.98 2.97
CA CYS A 77 12.47 -13.67 4.03
C CYS A 77 13.24 -14.93 4.47
N PRO A 78 13.53 -15.10 5.78
CA PRO A 78 14.34 -16.19 6.27
C PRO A 78 13.69 -17.57 6.10
N LYS A 79 12.37 -17.64 5.88
CA LYS A 79 11.63 -18.89 5.66
C LYS A 79 11.68 -19.37 4.19
N LEU A 80 12.20 -18.57 3.27
CA LEU A 80 12.34 -18.99 1.88
C LEU A 80 13.40 -20.10 1.76
N THR A 81 13.08 -21.12 0.96
CA THR A 81 14.06 -22.10 0.47
C THR A 81 14.92 -21.51 -0.67
N ASP A 82 16.04 -22.14 -0.98
CA ASP A 82 16.88 -21.72 -2.12
C ASP A 82 16.13 -21.78 -3.45
N LYS A 83 15.34 -22.84 -3.68
CA LYS A 83 14.48 -22.97 -4.87
C LYS A 83 13.47 -21.83 -4.97
N GLN A 84 12.90 -21.40 -3.85
CA GLN A 84 11.98 -20.27 -3.84
C GLN A 84 12.74 -18.97 -4.16
N ARG A 85 13.92 -18.73 -3.56
CA ARG A 85 14.75 -17.55 -3.89
C ARG A 85 15.10 -17.50 -5.39
N GLU A 86 15.51 -18.62 -5.97
CA GLU A 86 15.78 -18.73 -7.42
C GLU A 86 14.57 -18.37 -8.27
N ALA A 87 13.37 -18.80 -7.88
CA ALA A 87 12.15 -18.45 -8.56
C ALA A 87 11.85 -16.94 -8.47
N LEU A 88 12.08 -16.31 -7.32
CA LEU A 88 11.93 -14.85 -7.17
C LEU A 88 12.94 -14.09 -8.03
N TYR A 89 14.20 -14.54 -8.09
CA TYR A 89 15.19 -13.95 -8.99
C TYR A 89 14.80 -14.08 -10.46
N LYS A 90 14.10 -15.15 -10.85
CA LYS A 90 13.56 -15.31 -12.20
C LYS A 90 12.51 -14.25 -12.51
N VAL A 91 11.56 -14.01 -11.59
CA VAL A 91 10.55 -12.93 -11.72
C VAL A 91 11.19 -11.54 -11.75
N ASN A 92 12.26 -11.33 -10.98
CA ASN A 92 12.99 -10.05 -10.99
C ASN A 92 13.72 -9.76 -12.30
N ARG A 93 14.18 -10.80 -13.01
CA ARG A 93 14.81 -10.64 -14.33
C ARG A 93 13.78 -10.41 -15.43
N ASP A 94 12.63 -11.03 -15.30
CA ASP A 94 11.51 -10.89 -16.23
C ASP A 94 10.20 -11.05 -15.46
N ASN A 95 9.47 -9.94 -15.32
CA ASN A 95 8.24 -9.89 -14.54
C ASN A 95 7.12 -10.76 -15.15
N SER A 96 7.20 -11.15 -16.43
CA SER A 96 6.21 -12.05 -17.04
C SER A 96 6.12 -13.40 -16.33
N TYR A 97 7.22 -13.89 -15.74
CA TYR A 97 7.21 -15.12 -14.92
C TYR A 97 6.40 -15.00 -13.62
N GLY A 98 6.02 -13.78 -13.24
CA GLY A 98 5.12 -13.50 -12.13
C GLY A 98 3.63 -13.57 -12.51
N LEU A 99 3.30 -13.66 -13.79
CA LEU A 99 1.93 -13.87 -14.27
C LEU A 99 1.59 -15.37 -14.24
N VAL A 100 0.39 -15.69 -13.78
CA VAL A 100 -0.18 -17.04 -13.89
C VAL A 100 -1.49 -16.96 -14.65
N ILE A 101 -1.60 -17.68 -15.75
CA ILE A 101 -2.84 -17.83 -16.52
C ILE A 101 -3.57 -19.06 -16.01
N LYS A 102 -4.74 -18.90 -15.39
CA LYS A 102 -5.48 -20.03 -14.84
C LYS A 102 -6.21 -20.80 -15.93
N LYS A 103 -6.21 -22.14 -15.83
CA LYS A 103 -6.87 -23.04 -16.80
C LYS A 103 -6.38 -22.88 -18.25
N ASP A 104 -5.21 -22.26 -18.44
CA ASP A 104 -4.57 -22.11 -19.75
C ASP A 104 -5.51 -21.54 -20.84
N PHE A 105 -6.39 -20.60 -20.46
CA PHE A 105 -7.41 -20.05 -21.39
C PHE A 105 -6.81 -19.24 -22.55
N ALA A 106 -5.55 -18.78 -22.40
CA ALA A 106 -4.82 -17.99 -23.38
C ALA A 106 -3.31 -18.23 -23.23
N THR A 107 -2.56 -17.83 -24.25
CA THR A 107 -1.10 -17.79 -24.23
C THR A 107 -0.58 -16.48 -23.64
N ASP A 108 0.67 -16.48 -23.19
CA ASP A 108 1.35 -15.26 -22.71
C ASP A 108 1.27 -14.09 -23.71
N LYS A 109 1.30 -14.37 -25.03
CA LYS A 109 1.25 -13.33 -26.08
C LYS A 109 -0.12 -12.64 -26.16
N GLU A 110 -1.18 -13.32 -25.78
CA GLU A 110 -2.54 -12.78 -25.83
C GLU A 110 -2.85 -11.94 -24.59
N VAL A 111 -2.22 -12.25 -23.45
CA VAL A 111 -2.47 -11.57 -22.18
C VAL A 111 -1.39 -10.58 -21.79
N LEU A 112 -0.19 -10.61 -22.40
CA LEU A 112 0.87 -9.65 -22.09
C LEU A 112 0.93 -8.52 -23.11
N SER A 113 0.93 -7.30 -22.62
CA SER A 113 1.26 -6.12 -23.42
C SER A 113 2.75 -5.82 -23.33
N GLY A 114 3.36 -5.46 -24.47
CA GLY A 114 4.73 -4.93 -24.51
C GLY A 114 4.84 -3.45 -24.14
N LYS A 115 3.71 -2.76 -23.93
CA LYS A 115 3.65 -1.34 -23.57
C LYS A 115 2.64 -1.07 -22.46
N ALA A 116 2.92 -0.06 -21.64
CA ALA A 116 1.95 0.43 -20.67
C ALA A 116 0.68 0.93 -21.37
N PHE A 117 -0.45 0.73 -20.71
CA PHE A 117 -1.73 1.31 -21.11
C PHE A 117 -1.84 2.75 -20.59
N ASP A 118 -2.55 3.60 -21.30
CA ASP A 118 -2.84 4.96 -20.85
C ASP A 118 -4.11 4.95 -19.98
N ILE A 119 -3.94 4.85 -18.67
CA ILE A 119 -5.03 4.67 -17.69
C ILE A 119 -5.10 5.84 -16.71
N ALA A 120 -3.95 6.25 -16.16
CA ALA A 120 -3.85 7.35 -15.21
C ALA A 120 -2.46 8.01 -15.31
N GLU A 121 -2.39 9.29 -15.00
CA GLU A 121 -1.12 10.02 -14.91
C GLU A 121 -0.28 9.57 -13.71
N HIS A 122 1.04 9.54 -13.89
CA HIS A 122 2.00 9.21 -12.83
C HIS A 122 2.71 10.49 -12.35
N THR A 123 2.15 11.18 -11.36
CA THR A 123 2.76 12.42 -10.82
C THR A 123 4.10 12.17 -10.12
N SER A 124 4.34 10.96 -9.62
CA SER A 124 5.65 10.54 -9.10
C SER A 124 5.83 9.03 -9.20
N LEU A 125 6.47 8.55 -10.28
CA LEU A 125 6.85 7.15 -10.42
C LEU A 125 8.28 6.93 -9.94
N GLN A 126 8.47 6.03 -8.97
CA GLN A 126 9.77 5.72 -8.39
C GLN A 126 10.16 4.24 -8.57
N PRO A 127 11.44 3.86 -8.49
CA PRO A 127 11.82 2.44 -8.49
C PRO A 127 11.23 1.70 -7.28
N ALA A 128 10.86 0.42 -7.45
CA ALA A 128 10.20 -0.38 -6.40
C ALA A 128 10.94 -0.38 -5.05
N LYS A 129 12.28 -0.43 -5.07
CA LYS A 129 13.11 -0.38 -3.85
C LYS A 129 13.04 0.97 -3.13
N LYS A 130 12.86 2.07 -3.86
CA LYS A 130 12.64 3.40 -3.25
C LYS A 130 11.22 3.48 -2.69
N ALA A 131 10.22 3.02 -3.47
CA ALA A 131 8.84 2.91 -2.99
C ALA A 131 8.74 2.15 -1.67
N TYR A 132 9.44 1.03 -1.55
CA TYR A 132 9.51 0.26 -0.31
C TYR A 132 10.00 1.06 0.89
N LYS A 133 11.09 1.84 0.73
CA LYS A 133 11.64 2.66 1.80
C LYS A 133 10.66 3.77 2.19
N ASP A 134 10.10 4.46 1.19
CA ASP A 134 9.19 5.58 1.42
C ASP A 134 7.89 5.12 2.05
N VAL A 135 7.29 4.03 1.59
CA VAL A 135 6.09 3.44 2.21
C VAL A 135 6.37 3.04 3.65
N LEU A 136 7.48 2.34 3.91
CA LEU A 136 7.85 1.98 5.29
C LEU A 136 8.17 3.19 6.16
N GLN A 137 8.47 4.35 5.60
CA GLN A 137 8.78 5.56 6.37
C GLN A 137 7.53 6.43 6.59
N PHE A 138 6.67 6.55 5.58
CA PHE A 138 5.66 7.61 5.51
C PHE A 138 4.22 7.11 5.39
N ALA A 139 3.99 5.83 5.08
CA ALA A 139 2.62 5.32 4.97
C ALA A 139 1.90 5.34 6.34
N GLY A 140 0.59 5.58 6.27
CA GLY A 140 -0.31 5.73 7.42
C GLY A 140 -0.80 7.17 7.59
N ALA A 141 -2.02 7.35 8.10
CA ALA A 141 -2.56 8.66 8.44
C ALA A 141 -2.33 8.97 9.93
N SER A 142 -1.08 8.95 10.37
CA SER A 142 -0.74 8.93 11.80
C SER A 142 0.21 10.08 12.17
N TYR A 143 -0.21 11.04 13.01
CA TYR A 143 0.67 12.08 13.59
C TYR A 143 1.97 11.48 14.19
N ARG A 144 1.81 10.32 14.82
CA ARG A 144 2.89 9.44 15.30
C ARG A 144 2.44 7.99 15.12
N ARG A 145 3.38 7.10 14.82
CA ARG A 145 3.12 5.66 14.75
C ARG A 145 2.98 5.07 16.14
N ASP A 146 1.86 4.40 16.39
CA ASP A 146 1.66 3.63 17.61
C ASP A 146 2.40 2.28 17.58
N ALA A 147 2.18 1.45 18.60
CA ALA A 147 2.81 0.15 18.70
C ALA A 147 2.41 -0.81 17.56
N VAL A 148 1.20 -0.67 17.01
CA VAL A 148 0.69 -1.51 15.91
C VAL A 148 1.36 -1.14 14.60
N ASP A 149 1.40 0.17 14.29
CA ASP A 149 2.08 0.70 13.11
C ASP A 149 3.58 0.33 13.11
N GLN A 150 4.24 0.53 14.26
CA GLN A 150 5.66 0.19 14.43
C GLN A 150 5.90 -1.31 14.21
N ARG A 151 5.04 -2.17 14.76
CA ARG A 151 5.13 -3.62 14.55
C ARG A 151 5.00 -3.97 13.08
N ILE A 152 3.95 -3.50 12.38
CA ILE A 152 3.70 -3.85 10.97
C ILE A 152 4.88 -3.42 10.09
N VAL A 153 5.42 -2.23 10.33
CA VAL A 153 6.59 -1.70 9.61
C VAL A 153 7.83 -2.55 9.87
N GLU A 154 8.09 -2.92 11.12
CA GLU A 154 9.26 -3.72 11.48
C GLU A 154 9.17 -5.17 11.00
N GLU A 155 7.99 -5.78 11.07
CA GLU A 155 7.72 -7.11 10.52
C GLU A 155 7.89 -7.14 9.01
N THR A 156 7.36 -6.12 8.31
CA THR A 156 7.55 -5.95 6.87
C THR A 156 9.02 -5.70 6.52
N ARG A 157 9.75 -4.93 7.34
CA ARG A 157 11.18 -4.68 7.17
C ARG A 157 11.99 -5.98 7.24
N LYS A 158 11.74 -6.75 8.31
CA LYS A 158 12.47 -8.00 8.63
C LYS A 158 12.01 -9.20 7.80
N GLY A 159 10.80 -9.16 7.25
CA GLY A 159 10.19 -10.33 6.61
C GLY A 159 9.81 -11.41 7.62
N THR A 160 9.36 -11.00 8.81
CA THR A 160 8.99 -11.85 9.95
C THR A 160 7.58 -11.51 10.46
N TYR A 161 7.11 -12.21 11.49
CA TYR A 161 5.89 -11.88 12.23
C TYR A 161 6.14 -12.05 13.73
N THR A 162 5.33 -11.40 14.57
CA THR A 162 5.40 -11.47 16.04
C THR A 162 4.32 -12.35 16.62
N TYR A 163 3.08 -12.27 16.09
CA TYR A 163 1.90 -12.90 16.67
C TYR A 163 1.33 -13.98 15.74
N GLU A 164 0.75 -15.02 16.34
CA GLU A 164 0.00 -16.06 15.62
C GLU A 164 -1.50 -15.79 15.73
N GLY A 165 -2.26 -16.27 14.74
CA GLY A 165 -3.72 -16.31 14.83
C GLY A 165 -4.18 -17.33 15.87
N SER A 166 -5.27 -17.04 16.58
CA SER A 166 -5.84 -17.95 17.57
C SER A 166 -7.00 -18.80 17.03
N HIS A 167 -7.50 -18.51 15.83
CA HIS A 167 -8.67 -19.17 15.22
C HIS A 167 -8.35 -19.99 13.97
N GLY A 168 -7.14 -20.58 13.92
CA GLY A 168 -6.70 -21.49 12.86
C GLY A 168 -5.77 -20.84 11.83
N SER A 169 -5.57 -19.54 11.89
CA SER A 169 -4.54 -18.84 11.12
C SER A 169 -3.16 -19.03 11.72
N THR A 170 -2.12 -18.94 10.88
CA THR A 170 -0.72 -19.17 11.27
C THR A 170 0.21 -18.26 10.47
N ASN A 171 1.48 -18.21 10.87
CA ASN A 171 2.56 -17.53 10.15
C ASN A 171 2.34 -16.01 10.03
N GLY A 172 1.81 -15.39 11.09
CA GLY A 172 1.56 -13.96 11.15
C GLY A 172 0.22 -13.52 10.56
N MET A 173 -0.65 -14.45 10.17
CA MET A 173 -2.03 -14.13 9.78
C MET A 173 -2.87 -14.01 11.05
N ILE A 174 -3.34 -12.80 11.32
CA ILE A 174 -4.19 -12.48 12.47
C ILE A 174 -5.65 -12.74 12.10
N ASP A 175 -6.38 -13.44 12.96
CA ASP A 175 -7.80 -13.76 12.75
C ASP A 175 -8.70 -13.36 13.91
N GLN A 176 -8.14 -12.83 14.99
CA GLN A 176 -8.87 -12.13 16.04
C GLN A 176 -8.12 -10.86 16.48
N PRO A 177 -8.81 -9.75 16.81
CA PRO A 177 -8.16 -8.58 17.39
C PRO A 177 -7.35 -8.91 18.65
N SER A 178 -7.79 -9.89 19.45
CA SER A 178 -7.10 -10.33 20.67
C SER A 178 -5.71 -10.93 20.43
N ASP A 179 -5.43 -11.48 19.24
CA ASP A 179 -4.12 -12.04 18.89
C ASP A 179 -3.00 -10.99 18.98
N VAL A 180 -3.39 -9.72 18.84
CA VAL A 180 -2.51 -8.57 18.80
C VAL A 180 -2.74 -7.61 19.97
N GLY A 181 -3.45 -8.05 21.01
CA GLY A 181 -3.73 -7.27 22.22
C GLY A 181 -5.09 -6.56 22.23
N GLY A 182 -5.92 -6.72 21.19
CA GLY A 182 -7.22 -6.07 21.08
C GLY A 182 -7.15 -4.62 20.58
N TRP A 183 -8.25 -3.89 20.76
CA TRP A 183 -8.31 -2.47 20.43
C TRP A 183 -7.61 -1.66 21.53
N PRO A 184 -6.64 -0.80 21.19
CA PRO A 184 -5.96 0.02 22.18
C PRO A 184 -6.94 1.03 22.80
N GLU A 185 -6.74 1.32 24.09
CA GLU A 185 -7.41 2.43 24.75
C GLU A 185 -6.72 3.75 24.37
N TYR A 186 -7.42 4.62 23.66
CA TYR A 186 -6.90 5.94 23.29
C TYR A 186 -7.09 6.93 24.44
N LYS A 187 -5.98 7.43 24.99
CA LYS A 187 -5.99 8.48 26.00
C LYS A 187 -5.96 9.84 25.32
N SER A 188 -6.92 10.69 25.64
CA SER A 188 -6.89 12.09 25.22
C SER A 188 -5.90 12.86 26.08
N GLU A 189 -5.09 13.68 25.43
CA GLU A 189 -4.38 14.78 26.09
C GLU A 189 -5.34 15.99 26.20
N PRO A 190 -5.06 16.97 27.07
CA PRO A 190 -5.77 18.23 27.06
C PRO A 190 -5.68 18.89 25.68
N ALA A 191 -6.82 19.33 25.14
CA ALA A 191 -6.83 20.11 23.91
C ALA A 191 -6.08 21.43 24.11
N LEU A 192 -5.39 21.90 23.07
CA LEU A 192 -4.83 23.25 23.06
C LEU A 192 -5.98 24.26 23.14
N THR A 193 -5.74 25.40 23.76
CA THR A 193 -6.72 26.48 23.84
C THR A 193 -6.98 27.05 22.45
N ASP A 194 -8.26 27.10 22.10
CA ASP A 194 -8.86 27.69 20.91
C ASP A 194 -10.02 28.54 21.45
N SER A 195 -9.80 29.86 21.53
CA SER A 195 -10.66 30.80 22.25
C SER A 195 -11.93 31.17 21.48
N ASP A 196 -11.90 31.15 20.15
CA ASP A 196 -13.03 31.49 19.29
C ASP A 196 -13.71 30.28 18.63
N GLY A 197 -13.10 29.09 18.71
CA GLY A 197 -13.68 27.83 18.30
C GLY A 197 -13.61 27.58 16.81
N ASP A 198 -12.65 28.17 16.11
CA ASP A 198 -12.46 27.99 14.66
C ASP A 198 -11.65 26.72 14.29
N GLY A 199 -11.12 26.02 15.30
CA GLY A 199 -10.32 24.80 15.16
C GLY A 199 -8.81 25.03 15.13
N ILE A 200 -8.33 26.26 15.32
CA ILE A 200 -6.93 26.65 15.34
C ILE A 200 -6.53 27.09 16.77
N PRO A 201 -5.42 26.59 17.34
CA PRO A 201 -4.99 27.03 18.66
C PRO A 201 -4.51 28.49 18.68
N ASP A 202 -4.85 29.23 19.75
CA ASP A 202 -4.49 30.65 19.95
C ASP A 202 -3.00 30.94 19.72
N GLU A 203 -2.11 30.05 20.19
CA GLU A 203 -0.66 30.21 20.07
C GLU A 203 -0.17 29.99 18.64
N TRP A 204 -0.85 29.13 17.87
CA TRP A 204 -0.53 28.93 16.46
C TRP A 204 -0.97 30.14 15.64
N GLU A 205 -2.17 30.66 15.89
CA GLU A 205 -2.69 31.86 15.25
C GLU A 205 -1.80 33.08 15.46
N LYS A 206 -1.43 33.38 16.71
CA LYS A 206 -0.50 34.49 17.04
C LYS A 206 0.80 34.37 16.29
N LYS A 207 1.34 33.16 16.15
CA LYS A 207 2.59 32.90 15.42
C LYS A 207 2.46 33.14 13.92
N HIS A 208 1.26 33.02 13.36
CA HIS A 208 0.97 33.21 11.94
C HIS A 208 0.25 34.54 11.64
N ASN A 209 0.15 35.45 12.62
CA ASN A 209 -0.52 36.75 12.51
C ASN A 209 -2.02 36.66 12.22
N LEU A 210 -2.69 35.64 12.77
CA LEU A 210 -4.16 35.51 12.82
C LEU A 210 -4.69 36.07 14.14
N ASN A 211 -6.02 36.17 14.29
CA ASN A 211 -6.67 36.76 15.46
C ASN A 211 -7.43 35.69 16.26
N PRO A 212 -6.93 35.29 17.47
CA PRO A 212 -7.54 34.26 18.33
C PRO A 212 -8.91 34.57 18.92
N ASN A 213 -9.58 35.61 18.44
CA ASN A 213 -10.90 36.03 18.85
C ASN A 213 -11.81 36.33 17.65
N ASP A 214 -11.39 35.99 16.42
CA ASP A 214 -12.17 36.13 15.18
C ASP A 214 -12.50 34.75 14.60
N PRO A 215 -13.64 34.14 14.95
CA PRO A 215 -13.99 32.79 14.51
C PRO A 215 -14.19 32.64 13.00
N SER A 216 -14.11 33.74 12.23
CA SER A 216 -14.21 33.73 10.78
C SER A 216 -12.88 33.54 10.07
N ASP A 217 -11.74 33.74 10.73
CA ASP A 217 -10.45 33.77 10.06
C ASP A 217 -9.85 32.38 9.78
N GLY A 218 -10.23 31.34 10.51
CA GLY A 218 -9.89 29.94 10.17
C GLY A 218 -10.32 29.51 8.78
N ALA A 219 -11.46 30.02 8.30
CA ALA A 219 -11.98 29.75 6.96
C ALA A 219 -11.41 30.67 5.85
N LYS A 220 -10.56 31.65 6.20
CA LYS A 220 -9.93 32.56 5.24
C LYS A 220 -8.70 31.92 4.62
N TYR A 221 -8.29 32.45 3.46
CA TYR A 221 -7.16 32.01 2.65
C TYR A 221 -5.98 32.99 2.77
N THR A 222 -5.70 33.48 3.98
CA THR A 222 -4.69 34.54 4.19
C THR A 222 -3.27 33.98 4.24
N LEU A 223 -3.10 32.73 4.67
CA LEU A 223 -1.80 32.06 4.72
C LEU A 223 -1.45 31.29 3.44
N SER A 224 -2.44 30.95 2.62
CA SER A 224 -2.27 30.23 1.36
C SER A 224 -3.36 30.60 0.36
N PRO A 225 -3.06 30.74 -0.95
CA PRO A 225 -4.08 31.01 -1.97
C PRO A 225 -5.01 29.83 -2.25
N GLU A 226 -4.63 28.61 -1.84
CA GLU A 226 -5.32 27.35 -2.19
C GLU A 226 -5.97 26.66 -0.99
N TYR A 227 -5.52 27.00 0.22
CA TYR A 227 -5.93 26.33 1.46
C TYR A 227 -6.34 27.36 2.51
N THR A 228 -7.40 27.04 3.25
CA THR A 228 -7.83 27.79 4.43
C THR A 228 -6.76 27.80 5.51
N ASN A 229 -6.82 28.76 6.42
CA ASN A 229 -5.92 28.82 7.57
C ASN A 229 -6.02 27.56 8.46
N LEU A 230 -7.23 27.01 8.60
CA LEU A 230 -7.46 25.74 9.29
C LEU A 230 -6.74 24.57 8.60
N GLU A 231 -6.84 24.46 7.27
CA GLU A 231 -6.12 23.42 6.51
C GLU A 231 -4.61 23.60 6.60
N MET A 232 -4.11 24.84 6.62
CA MET A 232 -2.70 25.14 6.84
C MET A 232 -2.24 24.70 8.23
N TYR A 233 -3.05 24.93 9.27
CA TYR A 233 -2.79 24.42 10.62
C TYR A 233 -2.75 22.88 10.63
N MET A 234 -3.80 22.22 10.13
CA MET A 234 -3.87 20.76 10.08
C MET A 234 -2.69 20.14 9.34
N ASN A 235 -2.28 20.73 8.20
CA ASN A 235 -1.11 20.27 7.45
C ASN A 235 0.19 20.46 8.24
N SER A 236 0.33 21.58 8.98
CA SER A 236 1.51 21.86 9.80
C SER A 236 1.74 20.82 10.89
N LEU A 237 0.68 20.18 11.39
CA LEU A 237 0.77 19.11 12.39
C LEU A 237 1.48 17.87 11.84
N VAL A 238 1.41 17.61 10.54
CA VAL A 238 1.86 16.36 9.92
C VAL A 238 2.94 16.55 8.88
N ASN A 239 3.50 17.75 8.72
CA ASN A 239 4.46 18.04 7.65
C ASN A 239 5.73 17.17 7.70
N HIS A 240 6.11 16.69 8.88
CA HIS A 240 7.29 15.83 9.08
C HIS A 240 7.07 14.40 8.60
N LEU A 241 5.82 14.05 8.26
CA LEU A 241 5.41 12.72 7.81
C LEU A 241 5.38 12.58 6.29
N TYR A 242 5.64 13.66 5.55
CA TYR A 242 5.69 13.64 4.10
C TYR A 242 7.08 14.04 3.62
N PRO A 243 7.60 13.41 2.55
CA PRO A 243 8.82 13.88 1.92
C PRO A 243 8.61 15.31 1.41
N LYS A 244 9.51 16.22 1.79
CA LYS A 244 9.56 17.55 1.18
C LYS A 244 9.88 17.37 -0.31
N LYS A 245 9.02 17.91 -1.17
CA LYS A 245 9.27 17.98 -2.61
C LYS A 245 10.48 18.86 -2.91
#